data_AF-A0A552ACT2-F1
#
_entry.id   AF-A0A552ACT2-F1
#
_cell.length_a   1.000
_cell.length_b   1.000
_cell.length_c   1.000
_cell.angle_alpha   90.00
_cell.angle_beta   90.00
_cell.angle_gamma   90.00
#
_symmetry.space_group_name_H-M   'P 1'
#
loop_
_entity.id
_entity.type
_entity.pdbx_description
1 polymer ?
#
loop_
_entity_poly.entity_id
_entity_poly.type
_entity_poly.pdbx_seq_one_letter_code
_entity_poly.pdbx_strand_id
1 'polypeptide(L)'
;MGEQVLTLVIAYETAGDREQAILAQLSHHDLLTRITEIDYRLGGSSTETYLTRIAQREQLEIQLNRYRLERETAKRQLLSLTGFFAPETTG
;
A
#
# COMPACT_ATOMS: atom_id res chain seq x y z
N MET A 1 -8.97 18.72 -21.52
CA MET A 1 -7.75 18.81 -20.68
C MET A 1 -8.07 18.98 -19.19
N GLY A 2 -8.83 20.01 -18.77
CA GLY A 2 -9.12 20.24 -17.35
C GLY A 2 -9.81 19.07 -16.63
N GLU A 3 -10.80 18.44 -17.25
CA GLU A 3 -11.49 17.26 -16.70
C GLU A 3 -10.57 16.03 -16.55
N GLN A 4 -9.65 15.82 -17.49
CA GLN A 4 -8.67 14.74 -17.43
C GLN A 4 -7.65 14.97 -16.31
N VAL A 5 -7.20 16.21 -16.13
CA VAL A 5 -6.32 16.59 -15.01
C VAL A 5 -7.03 16.37 -13.68
N LEU A 6 -8.28 16.83 -13.54
CA LEU A 6 -9.07 16.63 -12.32
C LEU A 6 -9.25 15.14 -12.00
N THR A 7 -9.57 14.32 -13.01
CA THR A 7 -9.70 12.86 -12.84
C THR A 7 -8.42 12.23 -12.32
N LEU A 8 -7.27 12.63 -12.87
CA LEU A 8 -5.97 12.09 -12.45
C LEU A 8 -5.55 12.57 -11.05
N VAL A 9 -5.88 13.81 -10.68
CA VAL A 9 -5.67 14.30 -9.30
C VAL A 9 -6.49 13.48 -8.31
N ILE A 10 -7.78 13.26 -8.61
CA ILE A 10 -8.65 12.42 -7.76
C ILE A 10 -8.08 11.00 -7.65
N ALA A 11 -7.60 10.42 -8.76
CA ALA A 11 -6.99 9.09 -8.75
C ALA A 11 -5.71 9.05 -7.90
N TYR A 12 -4.85 10.08 -8.01
CA TYR A 12 -3.63 10.21 -7.21
C TYR A 12 -3.92 10.28 -5.71
N GLU A 13 -4.85 11.17 -5.30
CA GLU A 13 -5.23 11.32 -3.90
C GLU A 13 -5.90 10.07 -3.36
N THR A 14 -6.83 9.47 -4.11
CA THR A 14 -7.52 8.22 -3.72
C THR A 14 -6.52 7.07 -3.52
N ALA A 15 -5.51 6.95 -4.39
CA ALA A 15 -4.46 5.95 -4.23
C ALA A 15 -3.59 6.24 -2.99
N GLY A 16 -3.33 7.51 -2.67
CA GLY A 16 -2.66 7.93 -1.45
C GLY A 16 -3.45 7.58 -0.18
N ASP A 17 -4.76 7.85 -0.15
CA ASP A 17 -5.62 7.50 0.98
C ASP A 17 -5.66 5.98 1.21
N ARG A 18 -5.75 5.21 0.13
CA ARG A 18 -5.70 3.74 0.18
C ARG A 18 -4.34 3.24 0.67
N GLU A 19 -3.24 3.85 0.20
CA GLU A 19 -1.89 3.53 0.69
C GLU A 19 -1.80 3.72 2.21
N GLN A 20 -2.28 4.85 2.73
CA GLN A 20 -2.29 5.13 4.17
C GLN A 20 -3.16 4.14 4.95
N ALA A 21 -4.33 3.79 4.42
CA ALA A 21 -5.21 2.80 5.05
C ALA A 21 -4.52 1.43 5.17
N ILE A 22 -3.84 0.96 4.12
CA ILE A 22 -3.09 -0.30 4.16
C ILE A 22 -1.90 -0.23 5.13
N LEU A 23 -1.19 0.89 5.20
CA LEU A 23 -0.10 1.07 6.17
C LEU A 23 -0.61 0.98 7.62
N ALA A 24 -1.76 1.58 7.92
CA ALA A 24 -2.39 1.44 9.24
C ALA A 24 -2.82 -0.01 9.52
N GLN A 25 -3.38 -0.71 8.53
CA GLN A 25 -3.73 -2.12 8.64
C GLN A 25 -2.50 -3.00 8.88
N LEU A 26 -1.40 -2.77 8.17
CA LEU A 26 -0.14 -3.48 8.36
C LEU A 26 0.41 -3.29 9.78
N SER A 27 0.42 -2.05 10.28
CA SER A 27 0.87 -1.76 11.65
C SER A 27 0.03 -2.51 12.69
N HIS A 28 -1.29 -2.51 12.53
CA HIS A 28 -2.18 -3.25 13.41
C HIS A 28 -1.97 -4.77 13.30
N HIS A 29 -1.83 -5.27 12.08
CA HIS A 29 -1.61 -6.68 11.79
C HIS A 29 -0.28 -7.21 12.35
N ASP A 30 0.78 -6.42 12.30
CA ASP A 30 2.08 -6.76 12.88
C ASP A 30 1.97 -6.94 14.40
N LEU A 31 1.21 -6.09 15.09
CA LEU A 31 0.96 -6.24 16.53
C LEU A 31 0.16 -7.52 16.83
N LEU A 32 -0.91 -7.79 16.07
CA LEU A 32 -1.70 -9.01 16.23
C LEU A 32 -0.89 -10.28 15.91
N THR A 33 0.01 -10.20 14.94
CA THR A 33 0.89 -11.32 14.56
C THR A 33 1.83 -11.66 15.71
N ARG A 34 2.43 -10.65 16.38
CA ARG A 34 3.26 -10.87 17.57
C ARG A 34 2.49 -11.52 18.71
N ILE A 35 1.25 -11.09 18.96
CA ILE A 35 0.38 -11.72 19.97
C ILE A 35 0.11 -13.17 19.61
N THR A 36 -0.24 -13.42 18.34
CA THR A 36 -0.51 -14.78 17.83
C THR A 36 0.73 -15.68 17.91
N GLU A 37 1.92 -15.13 17.65
CA GLU A 37 3.19 -15.87 17.77
C GLU A 37 3.47 -16.28 19.22
N ILE A 38 3.26 -15.37 20.18
CA ILE A 38 3.40 -15.69 21.62
C ILE A 38 2.43 -16.80 22.00
N ASP A 39 1.16 -16.67 21.62
CA ASP A 39 0.13 -17.67 21.92
C ASP A 39 0.44 -19.03 21.29
N TYR A 40 0.90 -19.05 20.03
CA TYR A 40 1.37 -20.26 19.35
C TYR A 40 2.52 -20.94 20.10
N ARG A 41 3.53 -20.17 20.54
CA ARG A 41 4.69 -20.69 21.26
C ARG A 41 4.34 -21.24 22.65
N LEU A 42 3.26 -20.76 23.25
CA LEU A 42 2.71 -21.27 24.51
C LEU A 42 1.74 -22.44 24.31
N GLY A 43 1.48 -22.82 23.05
CA GLY A 43 0.54 -23.90 22.70
C GLY A 43 -0.93 -23.50 22.73
N GLY A 44 -1.25 -22.20 22.80
CA GLY A 44 -2.62 -21.67 22.80
C GLY A 44 -3.24 -21.53 21.41
N SER A 45 -2.42 -21.27 20.38
CA SER A 45 -2.86 -21.17 18.97
C SER A 45 -2.35 -22.33 18.14
N SER A 46 -3.07 -22.68 17.06
CA SER A 46 -2.61 -23.68 16.09
C SER A 46 -1.56 -23.11 15.13
N THR A 47 -0.77 -24.00 14.51
CA THR A 47 0.16 -23.65 13.43
C THR A 47 -0.57 -23.02 12.23
N GLU A 48 -1.78 -23.50 11.92
CA GLU A 48 -2.60 -22.98 10.82
C GLU A 48 -2.97 -21.51 11.03
N THR A 49 -3.38 -21.15 12.25
CA THR A 49 -3.68 -19.76 12.62
C THR A 49 -2.46 -18.86 12.45
N TYR A 50 -1.29 -19.32 12.88
CA TYR A 50 -0.04 -18.57 12.73
C TYR A 50 0.34 -18.38 11.25
N LEU A 51 0.27 -19.45 10.44
CA LEU A 51 0.55 -19.36 8.99
C LEU A 51 -0.45 -18.47 8.25
N THR A 52 -1.72 -18.49 8.64
CA THR A 52 -2.74 -17.62 8.05
C THR A 52 -2.44 -16.14 8.31
N ARG A 53 -1.92 -15.80 9.50
CA ARG A 53 -1.45 -14.43 9.78
C ARG A 53 -0.33 -14.00 8.86
N ILE A 54 0.62 -14.89 8.56
CA ILE A 54 1.72 -14.60 7.64
C ILE A 54 1.17 -14.35 6.22
N ALA A 55 0.28 -15.20 5.73
CA ALA A 55 -0.33 -15.05 4.41
C ALA A 55 -1.17 -13.76 4.29
N GLN A 56 -1.92 -13.39 5.33
CA GLN A 56 -2.67 -12.12 5.37
C GLN A 56 -1.74 -10.90 5.28
N ARG A 57 -0.56 -10.96 5.91
CA ARG A 57 0.42 -9.88 5.83
C ARG A 57 0.94 -9.71 4.40
N GLU A 58 1.29 -10.80 3.72
CA GLU A 58 1.73 -10.77 2.33
C GLU A 58 0.66 -10.18 1.40
N GLN A 59 -0.62 -10.52 1.62
CA GLN A 59 -1.72 -9.92 0.87
C GLN A 59 -1.82 -8.40 1.05
N LEU A 60 -1.62 -7.90 2.28
CA LEU A 60 -1.60 -6.46 2.55
C LEU A 60 -0.41 -5.78 1.86
N GLU A 61 0.77 -6.40 1.83
CA GLU A 61 1.94 -5.87 1.12
C GLU A 61 1.72 -5.82 -0.40
N ILE A 62 1.07 -6.82 -0.98
CA ILE A 62 0.67 -6.82 -2.40
C ILE A 62 -0.28 -5.64 -2.68
N GLN A 63 -1.28 -5.42 -1.83
CA GLN A 63 -2.20 -4.28 -1.96
C GLN A 63 -1.48 -2.94 -1.83
N LEU A 64 -0.55 -2.81 -0.89
CA LEU A 64 0.26 -1.61 -0.71
C LEU A 64 1.05 -1.27 -1.98
N ASN A 65 1.74 -2.27 -2.55
CA ASN A 65 2.52 -2.10 -3.77
C ASN A 65 1.64 -1.71 -4.95
N ARG A 66 0.45 -2.28 -5.05
CA ARG A 66 -0.54 -1.90 -6.06
C ARG A 66 -0.94 -0.42 -5.95
N TYR A 67 -1.30 0.04 -4.75
CA TYR A 67 -1.72 1.44 -4.57
C TYR A 67 -0.58 2.44 -4.81
N ARG A 68 0.65 2.09 -4.43
CA ARG A 68 1.84 2.88 -4.78
C ARG A 68 2.04 2.99 -6.29
N LEU A 69 1.86 1.88 -7.02
CA LEU A 69 1.96 1.87 -8.48
C LEU A 69 0.85 2.70 -9.13
N GLU A 70 -0.39 2.57 -8.65
CA GLU A 70 -1.53 3.38 -9.11
C GLU A 70 -1.25 4.88 -8.92
N ARG A 71 -0.76 5.26 -7.73
CA ARG A 71 -0.40 6.64 -7.38
C ARG A 71 0.71 7.20 -8.27
N GLU A 72 1.82 6.47 -8.42
CA GLU A 72 2.93 6.91 -9.28
C GLU A 72 2.55 6.95 -10.77
N THR A 73 1.60 6.12 -11.21
CA THR A 73 1.08 6.17 -12.57
C THR A 73 0.23 7.42 -12.80
N ALA A 74 -0.69 7.73 -11.88
CA ALA A 74 -1.48 8.96 -11.95
C ALA A 74 -0.59 10.21 -11.92
N LYS A 75 0.42 10.23 -11.05
CA LYS A 75 1.42 11.31 -10.98
C LYS A 75 2.18 11.50 -12.29
N ARG A 76 2.69 10.41 -12.90
CA ARG A 76 3.40 10.49 -14.18
C ARG A 76 2.51 11.02 -15.30
N GLN A 77 1.23 10.62 -15.32
CA GLN A 77 0.25 11.13 -16.29
C GLN A 77 -0.09 12.61 -16.05
N LEU A 78 -0.15 13.07 -14.80
CA LEU A 78 -0.31 14.49 -14.48
C LEU A 78 0.89 15.32 -14.96
N LEU A 79 2.11 14.84 -14.72
CA LEU A 79 3.34 15.51 -15.14
C LEU A 79 3.43 15.63 -16.66
N SER A 80 3.08 14.57 -17.40
CA SER A 80 3.09 14.59 -18.87
C SER A 80 2.05 15.56 -19.45
N LEU A 81 0.88 15.70 -18.82
CA LEU A 81 -0.18 16.62 -19.27
C LEU A 81 0.09 18.08 -18.92
N THR A 82 0.85 18.35 -17.86
CA THR A 82 1.16 19.71 -17.38
C THR A 82 2.48 20.25 -17.96
N GLY A 83 3.24 19.44 -18.70
CA GLY A 83 4.51 19.84 -19.28
C GLY A 83 5.66 19.92 -18.27
N PHE A 84 5.43 19.54 -17.01
CA PHE A 84 6.47 19.39 -16.00
C PHE A 84 7.18 18.05 -16.20
N PHE A 85 8.16 18.02 -17.10
CA PHE A 85 9.17 16.96 -17.06
C PHE A 85 10.09 17.26 -15.88
N ALA A 86 10.07 16.39 -14.86
CA ALA A 86 11.15 16.40 -13.88
C ALA A 86 12.45 16.17 -14.66
N PRO A 87 13.45 17.07 -14.61
CA PRO A 87 14.73 16.78 -15.21
C PRO A 87 15.26 15.50 -14.57
N GLU A 88 15.64 14.52 -15.40
CA GLU A 88 16.37 13.36 -14.93
C GLU A 88 17.59 13.88 -14.18
N THR A 89 17.62 13.70 -12.85
CA THR A 89 18.81 13.94 -12.05
C THR A 89 19.85 12.91 -12.49
N THR A 90 20.66 13.30 -13.46
CA THR A 90 21.95 12.69 -13.75
C THR A 90 22.91 13.19 -12.66
N GLY A 91 23.32 12.28 -11.77
CA GLY A 91 24.25 12.54 -10.68
C GLY A 91 24.56 11.27 -9.92
#